data_AF-A0A224V5T9-F1
#
_entry.id   AF-A0A224V5T9-F1
#
_cell.length_a   1.000
_cell.length_b   1.000
_cell.length_c   1.000
_cell.angle_alpha   90.00
_cell.angle_beta   90.00
_cell.angle_gamma   90.00
#
_symmetry.space_group_name_H-M   'P 1'
#
loop_
_entity.id
_entity.type
_entity.pdbx_description
1 polymer ?
#
loop_
_entity_poly.entity_id
_entity_poly.type
_entity_poly.pdbx_seq_one_letter_code
_entity_poly.pdbx_strand_id
1 'polypeptide(L)'
;MEDVYLSLGSNIGNREAFLQQAIEALGSDPRIMIEKQASLYETSPVGGVKQRAFVNTAVKIGTTYEPLALLKVIHEIESGLHRTRSIHWGPRTVDIDIIFFGSEHIQEPGLSVPHPEAFNRLFVLIPIQELIDEQFPDAHKIEMAISILEKEDQSIKKISPANDFYTEITSNVTKVLAAIGDDPSRKGLIETPDRVARMYANIFDSIGLEDFQDYKLFDSPESDDSKTVMVKGIPFYSMCEHHMMPFWGKVSVAYVPDNGKIIGLSKIPRLVDFVSHKLSLQEKITDDVLVQMERILHPKGVAVIVDARHMCIEMRGVKKTGTVTRTTKFTGIFQQNDELRSEFLNSIQVGQI
;
A
#
# COMPACT_ATOMS: atom_id res chain seq x y z
N MET A 1 -23.21 22.30 4.75
CA MET A 1 -22.33 21.13 4.68
C MET A 1 -23.22 20.04 4.15
N GLU A 2 -22.90 19.48 3.00
CA GLU A 2 -23.74 18.49 2.33
C GLU A 2 -23.31 17.09 2.77
N ASP A 3 -24.30 16.21 2.95
CA ASP A 3 -24.09 14.81 3.27
C ASP A 3 -23.68 14.05 2.01
N VAL A 4 -22.54 13.37 2.04
CA VAL A 4 -22.04 12.57 0.91
C VAL A 4 -21.74 11.17 1.38
N TYR A 5 -22.15 10.19 0.58
CA TYR A 5 -21.96 8.77 0.85
C TYR A 5 -20.92 8.24 -0.14
N LEU A 6 -19.76 7.86 0.40
CA LEU A 6 -18.65 7.33 -0.37
C LEU A 6 -18.57 5.81 -0.19
N SER A 7 -18.31 5.10 -1.28
CA SER A 7 -17.93 3.68 -1.25
C SER A 7 -16.42 3.57 -1.40
N LEU A 8 -15.78 2.74 -0.58
CA LEU A 8 -14.33 2.50 -0.64
C LEU A 8 -14.05 1.01 -0.84
N GLY A 9 -13.10 0.68 -1.71
CA GLY A 9 -12.69 -0.70 -1.98
C GLY A 9 -11.18 -0.88 -2.12
N SER A 10 -10.65 -2.02 -1.68
CA SER A 10 -9.23 -2.39 -1.82
C SER A 10 -9.04 -3.90 -2.04
N ASN A 11 -8.18 -4.28 -2.99
CA ASN A 11 -7.85 -5.70 -3.24
C ASN A 11 -6.34 -6.00 -3.29
N ILE A 12 -5.49 -5.02 -3.05
CA ILE A 12 -4.03 -5.12 -3.08
C ILE A 12 -3.46 -4.97 -1.66
N GLY A 13 -2.40 -5.72 -1.35
CA GLY A 13 -1.59 -5.51 -0.13
C GLY A 13 -2.39 -5.70 1.17
N ASN A 14 -2.13 -4.83 2.16
CA ASN A 14 -2.94 -4.75 3.36
C ASN A 14 -4.23 -3.95 3.09
N ARG A 15 -5.23 -4.64 2.52
CA ARG A 15 -6.50 -4.06 2.02
C ARG A 15 -7.19 -3.15 3.05
N GLU A 16 -7.26 -3.61 4.30
CA GLU A 16 -7.93 -2.89 5.40
C GLU A 16 -7.14 -1.66 5.82
N ALA A 17 -5.81 -1.75 5.82
CA ALA A 17 -4.93 -0.61 6.07
C ALA A 17 -5.09 0.50 5.03
N PHE A 18 -5.20 0.15 3.75
CA PHE A 18 -5.41 1.15 2.70
C PHE A 18 -6.76 1.85 2.83
N LEU A 19 -7.82 1.12 3.15
CA LEU A 19 -9.13 1.72 3.43
C LEU A 19 -9.05 2.69 4.62
N GLN A 20 -8.39 2.28 5.71
CA GLN A 20 -8.22 3.12 6.90
C GLN A 20 -7.40 4.37 6.61
N GLN A 21 -6.28 4.24 5.88
CA GLN A 21 -5.45 5.38 5.47
C GLN A 21 -6.23 6.37 4.59
N ALA A 22 -7.09 5.87 3.69
CA ALA A 22 -7.94 6.73 2.88
C ALA A 22 -8.97 7.51 3.72
N ILE A 23 -9.58 6.86 4.72
CA ILE A 23 -10.53 7.49 5.64
C ILE A 23 -9.81 8.54 6.52
N GLU A 24 -8.61 8.23 7.01
CA GLU A 24 -7.77 9.17 7.76
C GLU A 24 -7.35 10.38 6.90
N ALA A 25 -7.00 10.15 5.64
CA ALA A 25 -6.67 11.23 4.69
C ALA A 25 -7.88 12.12 4.41
N LEU A 26 -9.08 11.55 4.22
CA LEU A 26 -10.32 12.29 4.10
C LEU A 26 -10.60 13.14 5.36
N GLY A 27 -10.48 12.54 6.55
CA GLY A 27 -10.72 13.22 7.83
C GLY A 27 -9.67 14.27 8.21
N SER A 28 -8.52 14.28 7.54
CA SER A 28 -7.47 15.28 7.73
C SER A 28 -7.72 16.58 6.94
N ASP A 29 -8.61 16.55 5.94
CA ASP A 29 -9.02 17.75 5.21
C ASP A 29 -10.01 18.58 6.06
N PRO A 30 -9.73 19.86 6.35
CA PRO A 30 -10.58 20.69 7.21
C PRO A 30 -11.98 20.97 6.64
N ARG A 31 -12.23 20.67 5.36
CA ARG A 31 -13.51 20.84 4.68
C ARG A 31 -14.34 19.56 4.64
N ILE A 32 -13.81 18.44 5.15
CA ILE A 32 -14.45 17.14 5.21
C ILE A 32 -14.57 16.72 6.68
N MET A 33 -15.76 16.29 7.07
CA MET A 33 -16.04 15.73 8.39
C MET A 33 -16.51 14.29 8.20
N ILE A 34 -15.81 13.32 8.78
CA ILE A 34 -16.28 11.92 8.79
C ILE A 34 -17.38 11.79 9.85
N GLU A 35 -18.61 11.51 9.42
CA GLU A 35 -19.76 11.39 10.33
C GLU A 35 -19.97 9.95 10.80
N LYS A 36 -19.92 9.01 9.87
CA LYS A 36 -20.09 7.57 10.13
C LYS A 36 -19.25 6.75 9.17
N GLN A 37 -18.84 5.58 9.64
CA GLN A 37 -18.16 4.56 8.85
C GLN A 37 -18.91 3.24 9.00
N ALA A 38 -19.14 2.55 7.88
CA ALA A 38 -19.76 1.24 7.84
C ALA A 38 -18.75 0.15 8.20
N SER A 39 -19.25 -1.04 8.46
CA SER A 39 -18.40 -2.21 8.68
C SER A 39 -17.55 -2.53 7.44
N LEU A 40 -16.50 -3.35 7.62
CA LEU A 40 -15.73 -3.90 6.51
C LEU A 40 -16.41 -5.15 5.94
N TYR A 41 -16.34 -5.34 4.63
CA TYR A 41 -16.96 -6.46 3.93
C TYR A 41 -16.00 -7.08 2.92
N GLU A 42 -15.86 -8.40 2.93
CA GLU A 42 -15.11 -9.14 1.94
C GLU A 42 -16.02 -9.62 0.80
N THR A 43 -15.64 -9.35 -0.44
CA THR A 43 -16.38 -9.79 -1.64
C THR A 43 -15.47 -10.46 -2.66
N SER A 44 -16.01 -11.46 -3.37
CA SER A 44 -15.30 -12.05 -4.52
C SER A 44 -15.12 -11.01 -5.63
N PRO A 45 -14.01 -11.06 -6.41
CA PRO A 45 -13.84 -10.17 -7.56
C PRO A 45 -14.96 -10.36 -8.59
N VAL A 46 -15.56 -9.27 -9.04
CA VAL A 46 -16.53 -9.31 -10.15
C VAL A 46 -15.75 -9.48 -11.46
N GLY A 47 -16.21 -10.37 -12.36
CA GLY A 47 -15.66 -10.47 -13.72
C GLY A 47 -14.68 -11.63 -14.00
N GLY A 48 -14.60 -12.64 -13.13
CA GLY A 48 -13.96 -13.93 -13.47
C GLY A 48 -12.43 -13.94 -13.53
N VAL A 49 -11.76 -12.89 -13.05
CA VAL A 49 -10.29 -12.84 -12.94
C VAL A 49 -9.85 -13.47 -11.61
N LYS A 50 -8.83 -14.35 -11.61
CA LYS A 50 -8.19 -14.85 -10.38
C LYS A 50 -7.49 -13.69 -9.66
N GLN A 51 -8.22 -13.02 -8.77
CA GLN A 51 -7.70 -11.98 -7.89
C GLN A 51 -8.06 -12.30 -6.45
N ARG A 52 -7.32 -11.71 -5.50
CA ARG A 52 -7.69 -11.74 -4.09
C ARG A 52 -9.05 -11.05 -3.92
N ALA A 53 -9.85 -11.49 -2.96
CA ALA A 53 -11.12 -10.84 -2.64
C ALA A 53 -10.92 -9.34 -2.35
N PHE A 54 -11.92 -8.53 -2.62
CA PHE A 54 -11.93 -7.12 -2.22
C PHE A 54 -12.35 -7.00 -0.76
N VAL A 55 -11.77 -6.05 -0.04
CA VAL A 55 -12.39 -5.50 1.17
C VAL A 55 -13.04 -4.18 0.80
N ASN A 56 -14.29 -3.98 1.21
CA ASN A 56 -15.08 -2.81 0.92
C ASN A 56 -15.69 -2.23 2.19
N THR A 57 -15.94 -0.93 2.19
CA THR A 57 -16.68 -0.20 3.23
C THR A 57 -17.35 1.03 2.62
N ALA A 58 -18.12 1.75 3.42
CA ALA A 58 -18.66 3.04 3.06
C ALA A 58 -18.47 4.04 4.19
N VAL A 59 -18.38 5.32 3.85
CA VAL A 59 -18.37 6.41 4.84
C VAL A 59 -19.42 7.46 4.49
N LYS A 60 -20.09 7.96 5.52
CA LYS A 60 -20.90 9.18 5.45
C LYS A 60 -20.01 10.33 5.86
N ILE A 61 -19.86 11.31 4.97
CA ILE A 61 -19.12 12.53 5.26
C ILE A 61 -20.02 13.75 5.13
N GLY A 62 -19.75 14.76 5.95
CA GLY A 62 -20.21 16.11 5.72
C GLY A 62 -19.11 16.89 4.99
N THR A 63 -19.42 17.58 3.90
CA THR A 63 -18.43 18.37 3.15
C THR A 63 -18.91 19.77 2.79
N THR A 64 -17.96 20.70 2.63
CA THR A 64 -18.21 22.03 2.05
C THR A 64 -17.73 22.13 0.60
N TYR A 65 -17.20 21.05 0.03
CA TYR A 65 -16.81 21.00 -1.38
C TYR A 65 -18.03 20.85 -2.28
N GLU A 66 -17.97 21.50 -3.46
CA GLU A 66 -18.84 21.16 -4.58
C GLU A 66 -18.47 19.77 -5.15
N PRO A 67 -19.39 19.07 -5.84
CA PRO A 67 -19.19 17.67 -6.26
C PRO A 67 -17.90 17.41 -7.06
N LEU A 68 -17.61 18.22 -8.09
CA LEU A 68 -16.38 18.09 -8.86
C LEU A 68 -15.11 18.43 -8.08
N ALA A 69 -15.21 19.32 -7.08
CA ALA A 69 -14.08 19.66 -6.23
C ALA A 69 -13.77 18.52 -5.26
N LEU A 70 -14.81 17.90 -4.68
CA LEU A 70 -14.66 16.69 -3.86
C LEU A 70 -14.04 15.55 -4.67
N LEU A 71 -14.48 15.33 -5.90
CA LEU A 71 -13.93 14.31 -6.78
C LEU A 71 -12.42 14.50 -7.02
N LYS A 72 -11.94 15.76 -7.15
CA LYS A 72 -10.52 16.06 -7.27
C LYS A 72 -9.74 15.69 -6.00
N VAL A 73 -10.25 16.05 -4.83
CA VAL A 73 -9.64 15.69 -3.53
C VAL A 73 -9.54 14.17 -3.40
N ILE A 74 -10.61 13.45 -3.75
CA ILE A 74 -10.62 11.99 -3.77
C ILE A 74 -9.52 11.43 -4.68
N HIS A 75 -9.41 11.93 -5.92
CA HIS A 75 -8.36 11.50 -6.84
C HIS A 75 -6.94 11.78 -6.31
N GLU A 76 -6.74 12.88 -5.59
CA GLU A 76 -5.46 13.21 -4.94
C GLU A 76 -5.12 12.21 -3.82
N ILE A 77 -6.09 11.86 -2.97
CA ILE A 77 -5.94 10.86 -1.92
C ILE A 77 -5.59 9.49 -2.52
N GLU A 78 -6.34 9.06 -3.53
CA GLU A 78 -6.08 7.81 -4.24
C GLU A 78 -4.68 7.79 -4.88
N SER A 79 -4.26 8.90 -5.49
CA SER A 79 -2.91 9.03 -6.06
C SER A 79 -1.83 8.99 -4.99
N GLY A 80 -2.10 9.54 -3.80
CA GLY A 80 -1.18 9.52 -2.65
C GLY A 80 -0.97 8.10 -2.11
N LEU A 81 -2.01 7.27 -2.11
CA LEU A 81 -2.00 5.87 -1.64
C LEU A 81 -1.58 4.86 -2.72
N HIS A 82 -0.70 5.28 -3.64
CA HIS A 82 -0.10 4.44 -4.69
C HIS A 82 -1.07 3.84 -5.73
N ARG A 83 -2.08 4.59 -6.17
CA ARG A 83 -2.89 4.17 -7.33
C ARG A 83 -2.08 4.23 -8.64
N THR A 84 -1.61 3.08 -9.13
CA THR A 84 -1.17 2.92 -10.53
C THR A 84 -2.35 2.48 -11.40
N ARG A 85 -2.92 3.39 -12.20
CA ARG A 85 -3.93 3.05 -13.22
C ARG A 85 -3.26 2.32 -14.39
N SER A 86 -3.20 0.99 -14.35
CA SER A 86 -2.70 0.17 -15.46
C SER A 86 -3.82 -0.43 -16.32
N ILE A 87 -5.01 -0.77 -15.77
CA ILE A 87 -6.15 -1.37 -16.51
C ILE A 87 -7.51 -0.95 -15.88
N HIS A 88 -8.56 -0.77 -16.70
CA HIS A 88 -9.95 -0.65 -16.23
C HIS A 88 -10.37 -1.97 -15.53
N TRP A 89 -10.80 -1.93 -14.26
CA TRP A 89 -10.99 -3.10 -13.36
C TRP A 89 -9.71 -3.83 -12.90
N GLY A 90 -8.53 -3.23 -13.06
CA GLY A 90 -7.28 -3.77 -12.52
C GLY A 90 -7.21 -3.69 -10.98
N PRO A 91 -6.28 -4.43 -10.35
CA PRO A 91 -6.02 -4.35 -8.92
C PRO A 91 -5.72 -2.91 -8.46
N ARG A 92 -6.25 -2.46 -7.31
CA ARG A 92 -6.05 -1.12 -6.74
C ARG A 92 -5.74 -1.21 -5.24
N THR A 93 -4.85 -0.34 -4.76
CA THR A 93 -4.58 -0.13 -3.33
C THR A 93 -5.80 0.46 -2.63
N VAL A 94 -6.46 1.46 -3.24
CA VAL A 94 -7.77 1.95 -2.82
C VAL A 94 -8.52 2.54 -4.03
N ASP A 95 -9.84 2.46 -3.99
CA ASP A 95 -10.76 3.10 -4.92
C ASP A 95 -11.89 3.75 -4.11
N ILE A 96 -12.21 5.02 -4.39
CA ILE A 96 -13.21 5.79 -3.66
C ILE A 96 -14.21 6.36 -4.66
N ASP A 97 -15.46 5.92 -4.57
CA ASP A 97 -16.55 6.36 -5.44
C ASP A 97 -17.55 7.23 -4.67
N ILE A 98 -17.94 8.38 -5.26
CA ILE A 98 -19.07 9.17 -4.77
C ILE A 98 -20.36 8.48 -5.19
N ILE A 99 -21.10 7.91 -4.24
CA ILE A 99 -22.32 7.16 -4.53
C ILE A 99 -23.55 8.05 -4.46
N PHE A 100 -23.68 8.86 -3.41
CA PHE A 100 -24.76 9.83 -3.23
C PHE A 100 -24.19 11.15 -2.73
N PHE A 101 -24.77 12.26 -3.19
CA PHE A 101 -24.38 13.63 -2.82
C PHE A 101 -25.64 14.43 -2.50
N GLY A 102 -25.94 14.57 -1.21
CA GLY A 102 -27.23 15.09 -0.73
C GLY A 102 -28.40 14.37 -1.40
N SER A 103 -29.36 15.14 -1.89
CA SER A 103 -30.47 14.66 -2.74
C SER A 103 -30.24 14.97 -4.22
N GLU A 104 -29.00 15.25 -4.64
CA GLU A 104 -28.71 15.71 -6.00
C GLU A 104 -28.64 14.55 -7.01
N HIS A 105 -29.09 14.87 -8.22
CA HIS A 105 -28.83 14.08 -9.41
C HIS A 105 -27.86 14.84 -10.31
N ILE A 106 -26.62 14.37 -10.37
CA ILE A 106 -25.52 15.03 -11.08
C ILE A 106 -25.21 14.21 -12.32
N GLN A 107 -25.11 14.89 -13.46
CA GLN A 107 -24.63 14.33 -14.72
C GLN A 107 -23.65 15.29 -15.36
N GLU A 108 -22.38 15.12 -15.04
CA GLU A 108 -21.29 15.94 -15.54
C GLU A 108 -20.19 15.07 -16.15
N PRO A 109 -19.34 15.63 -17.04
CA PRO A 109 -18.21 14.89 -17.59
C PRO A 109 -17.28 14.37 -16.47
N GLY A 110 -17.31 13.06 -16.24
CA GLY A 110 -16.49 12.39 -15.23
C GLY A 110 -17.13 12.23 -13.85
N LEU A 111 -18.38 12.67 -13.64
CA LEU A 111 -19.11 12.46 -12.39
C LEU A 111 -20.60 12.24 -12.66
N SER A 112 -21.11 11.10 -12.21
CA SER A 112 -22.54 10.79 -12.20
C SER A 112 -22.98 10.43 -10.79
N VAL A 113 -24.01 11.11 -10.28
CA VAL A 113 -24.59 10.88 -8.95
C VAL A 113 -26.11 10.76 -9.08
N PRO A 114 -26.78 9.75 -8.49
CA PRO A 114 -26.17 8.57 -7.88
C PRO A 114 -25.24 7.81 -8.84
N HIS A 115 -24.23 7.13 -8.29
CA HIS A 115 -23.28 6.39 -9.13
C HIS A 115 -24.03 5.36 -10.01
N PRO A 116 -23.81 5.30 -11.34
CA PRO A 116 -24.65 4.53 -12.26
C PRO A 116 -24.75 3.04 -11.91
N GLU A 117 -23.67 2.49 -11.36
CA GLU A 117 -23.56 1.07 -11.02
C GLU A 117 -23.91 0.75 -9.56
N ALA A 118 -24.28 1.75 -8.75
CA ALA A 118 -24.50 1.58 -7.31
C ALA A 118 -25.55 0.49 -7.03
N PHE A 119 -26.69 0.57 -7.72
CA PHE A 119 -27.82 -0.33 -7.53
C PHE A 119 -27.61 -1.74 -8.12
N ASN A 120 -26.45 -2.02 -8.73
CA ASN A 120 -26.10 -3.32 -9.30
C ASN A 120 -25.07 -4.09 -8.46
N ARG A 121 -24.63 -3.54 -7.31
CA ARG A 121 -23.45 -4.04 -6.56
C ARG A 121 -23.74 -4.16 -5.07
N LEU A 122 -23.78 -5.38 -4.54
CA LEU A 122 -24.00 -5.61 -3.10
C LEU A 122 -22.91 -4.97 -2.23
N PHE A 123 -21.66 -4.97 -2.70
CA PHE A 123 -20.54 -4.39 -1.97
C PHE A 123 -20.62 -2.86 -1.82
N VAL A 124 -21.48 -2.20 -2.59
CA VAL A 124 -21.80 -0.78 -2.44
C VAL A 124 -23.03 -0.60 -1.54
N LEU A 125 -24.10 -1.34 -1.82
CA LEU A 125 -25.40 -1.13 -1.19
C LEU A 125 -25.44 -1.58 0.28
N ILE A 126 -24.84 -2.73 0.62
CA ILE A 126 -24.88 -3.24 1.99
C ILE A 126 -24.14 -2.30 2.96
N PRO A 127 -22.91 -1.83 2.68
CA PRO A 127 -22.26 -0.85 3.54
C PRO A 127 -23.04 0.46 3.65
N ILE A 128 -23.62 0.96 2.55
CA ILE A 128 -24.43 2.19 2.58
C ILE A 128 -25.70 2.01 3.44
N GLN A 129 -26.32 0.83 3.41
CA GLN A 129 -27.49 0.53 4.23
C GLN A 129 -27.21 0.71 5.73
N GLU A 130 -25.96 0.49 6.20
CA GLU A 130 -25.58 0.76 7.60
C GLU A 130 -25.50 2.25 7.95
N LEU A 131 -25.36 3.13 6.95
CA LEU A 131 -25.13 4.56 7.13
C LEU A 131 -26.40 5.41 7.03
N ILE A 132 -27.37 4.93 6.26
CA ILE A 132 -28.64 5.62 5.97
C ILE A 132 -29.72 5.28 7.00
N ASP A 133 -30.76 6.10 7.06
CA ASP A 133 -31.99 5.82 7.80
C ASP A 133 -33.19 5.76 6.83
N GLU A 134 -34.38 5.51 7.37
CA GLU A 134 -35.63 5.43 6.60
C GLU A 134 -35.99 6.74 5.87
N GLN A 135 -35.41 7.88 6.27
CA GLN A 135 -35.68 9.18 5.67
C GLN A 135 -34.80 9.43 4.43
N PHE A 136 -33.82 8.56 4.17
CA PHE A 136 -32.95 8.67 3.01
C PHE A 136 -33.76 8.49 1.71
N PRO A 137 -33.64 9.39 0.71
CA PRO A 137 -34.51 9.41 -0.48
C PRO A 137 -34.61 8.09 -1.25
N ASP A 138 -33.51 7.32 -1.31
CA ASP A 138 -33.45 6.04 -2.02
C ASP A 138 -33.49 4.81 -1.09
N ALA A 139 -33.86 4.95 0.19
CA ALA A 139 -33.79 3.86 1.18
C ALA A 139 -34.53 2.58 0.73
N HIS A 140 -35.80 2.72 0.33
CA HIS A 140 -36.60 1.58 -0.17
C HIS A 140 -36.03 0.97 -1.45
N LYS A 141 -35.45 1.80 -2.33
CA LYS A 141 -34.85 1.34 -3.58
C LYS A 141 -33.57 0.54 -3.33
N ILE A 142 -32.77 0.96 -2.34
CA ILE A 142 -31.58 0.24 -1.86
C ILE A 142 -32.01 -1.12 -1.28
N GLU A 143 -33.01 -1.15 -0.41
CA GLU A 143 -33.51 -2.38 0.22
C GLU A 143 -34.04 -3.40 -0.82
N MET A 144 -34.81 -2.93 -1.80
CA MET A 144 -35.26 -3.77 -2.92
C MET A 144 -34.09 -4.30 -3.75
N ALA A 145 -33.11 -3.45 -4.08
CA ALA A 145 -31.96 -3.85 -4.87
C ALA A 145 -31.11 -4.90 -4.15
N ILE A 146 -30.85 -4.74 -2.85
CA ILE A 146 -30.15 -5.74 -2.02
C ILE A 146 -30.91 -7.08 -2.08
N SER A 147 -32.22 -7.07 -1.85
CA SER A 147 -33.05 -8.28 -1.86
C SER A 147 -33.07 -9.04 -3.19
N ILE A 148 -32.83 -8.34 -4.30
CA ILE A 148 -32.71 -8.92 -5.64
C ILE A 148 -31.31 -9.52 -5.82
N LEU A 149 -30.27 -8.72 -5.54
CA LEU A 149 -28.88 -9.10 -5.78
C LEU A 149 -28.39 -10.22 -4.85
N GLU A 150 -28.94 -10.34 -3.63
CA GLU A 150 -28.66 -11.47 -2.72
C GLU A 150 -29.10 -12.83 -3.29
N LYS A 151 -30.02 -12.84 -4.25
CA LYS A 151 -30.46 -14.06 -4.95
C LYS A 151 -29.59 -14.37 -6.18
N GLU A 152 -28.69 -13.47 -6.56
CA GLU A 152 -27.71 -13.64 -7.63
C GLU A 152 -26.39 -14.20 -7.08
N ASP A 153 -25.39 -14.40 -7.95
CA ASP A 153 -24.09 -15.00 -7.61
C ASP A 153 -23.11 -14.00 -6.93
N GLN A 154 -23.62 -12.92 -6.33
CA GLN A 154 -22.79 -11.96 -5.60
C GLN A 154 -22.60 -12.41 -4.15
N SER A 155 -21.36 -12.80 -3.81
CA SER A 155 -20.99 -13.13 -2.43
C SER A 155 -20.41 -11.92 -1.70
N ILE A 156 -20.98 -11.61 -0.55
CA ILE A 156 -20.51 -10.58 0.38
C ILE A 156 -20.55 -11.11 1.80
N LYS A 157 -19.46 -10.90 2.53
CA LYS A 157 -19.33 -11.34 3.92
C LYS A 157 -18.86 -10.20 4.78
N LYS A 158 -19.64 -9.84 5.80
CA LYS A 158 -19.23 -8.89 6.83
C LYS A 158 -17.98 -9.41 7.53
N ILE A 159 -16.92 -8.63 7.53
CA ILE A 159 -15.72 -8.87 8.33
C ILE A 159 -16.08 -8.47 9.75
N SER A 160 -16.18 -9.45 10.65
CA SER A 160 -16.38 -9.16 12.06
C SER A 160 -15.27 -8.22 12.56
N PRO A 161 -15.54 -7.24 13.44
CA PRO A 161 -14.47 -6.40 14.00
C PRO A 161 -13.38 -7.24 14.67
N ALA A 162 -13.76 -8.36 15.30
CA ALA A 162 -12.81 -9.33 15.84
C ALA A 162 -11.87 -9.95 14.79
N ASN A 163 -12.13 -9.81 13.48
CA ASN A 163 -11.33 -10.34 12.38
C ASN A 163 -10.71 -9.23 11.52
N ASP A 164 -10.85 -7.95 11.88
CA ASP A 164 -10.15 -6.87 11.18
C ASP A 164 -8.71 -6.74 11.72
N PHE A 165 -7.77 -6.42 10.82
CA PHE A 165 -6.33 -6.33 11.09
C PHE A 165 -6.02 -5.41 12.27
N TYR A 166 -6.69 -4.26 12.37
CA TYR A 166 -6.39 -3.27 13.42
C TYR A 166 -6.86 -3.74 14.78
N THR A 167 -8.06 -4.31 14.87
CA THR A 167 -8.64 -4.88 16.08
C THR A 167 -7.82 -6.09 16.53
N GLU A 168 -7.44 -6.97 15.61
CA GLU A 168 -6.59 -8.12 15.92
C GLU A 168 -5.22 -7.69 16.44
N ILE A 169 -4.51 -6.81 15.74
CA ILE A 169 -3.20 -6.33 16.20
C ILE A 169 -3.33 -5.58 17.52
N THR A 170 -4.31 -4.70 17.69
CA THR A 170 -4.54 -3.95 18.94
C THR A 170 -4.83 -4.91 20.11
N SER A 171 -5.71 -5.88 19.91
CA SER A 171 -6.02 -6.90 20.92
C SER A 171 -4.78 -7.72 21.28
N ASN A 172 -4.02 -8.16 20.27
CA ASN A 172 -2.85 -9.01 20.48
C ASN A 172 -1.68 -8.25 21.11
N VAL A 173 -1.46 -6.98 20.76
CA VAL A 173 -0.44 -6.14 21.41
C VAL A 173 -0.81 -5.87 22.87
N THR A 174 -2.10 -5.63 23.16
CA THR A 174 -2.59 -5.49 24.55
C THR A 174 -2.27 -6.76 25.36
N LYS A 175 -2.53 -7.94 24.79
CA LYS A 175 -2.19 -9.23 25.41
C LYS A 175 -0.68 -9.40 25.60
N VAL A 176 0.14 -8.98 24.63
CA VAL A 176 1.61 -9.02 24.73
C VAL A 176 2.10 -8.13 25.87
N LEU A 177 1.59 -6.90 25.99
CA LEU A 177 1.95 -5.98 27.07
C LEU A 177 1.65 -6.60 28.46
N ALA A 178 0.45 -7.17 28.62
CA ALA A 178 0.10 -7.88 29.85
C ALA A 178 1.00 -9.12 30.08
N ALA A 179 1.29 -9.89 29.02
CA ALA A 179 2.07 -11.12 29.12
C ALA A 179 3.55 -10.86 29.47
N ILE A 180 4.14 -9.73 29.05
CA ILE A 180 5.49 -9.33 29.47
C ILE A 180 5.53 -8.71 30.87
N GLY A 181 4.38 -8.59 31.55
CA GLY A 181 4.23 -8.11 32.91
C GLY A 181 4.10 -6.59 33.06
N ASP A 182 3.83 -5.85 31.98
CA ASP A 182 3.49 -4.43 32.06
C ASP A 182 1.96 -4.25 32.22
N ASP A 183 1.51 -3.08 32.65
CA ASP A 183 0.09 -2.74 32.79
C ASP A 183 -0.43 -2.04 31.51
N PRO A 184 -1.26 -2.69 30.68
CA PRO A 184 -1.78 -2.06 29.46
C PRO A 184 -2.64 -0.83 29.71
N SER A 185 -3.18 -0.67 30.93
CA SER A 185 -4.03 0.46 31.30
C SER A 185 -3.26 1.69 31.79
N ARG A 186 -1.93 1.59 31.98
CA ARG A 186 -1.13 2.75 32.42
C ARG A 186 -1.10 3.83 31.36
N LYS A 187 -1.11 5.11 31.79
CA LYS A 187 -1.22 6.30 30.91
C LYS A 187 -0.33 6.27 29.65
N GLY A 188 0.90 5.74 29.75
CA GLY A 188 1.82 5.68 28.62
C GLY A 188 1.55 4.57 27.59
N LEU A 189 0.73 3.57 27.91
CA LEU A 189 0.47 2.40 27.07
C LEU A 189 -0.95 2.29 26.51
N ILE A 190 -1.89 3.09 27.01
CA ILE A 190 -3.31 3.04 26.58
C ILE A 190 -3.43 3.08 25.04
N GLU A 191 -2.64 3.93 24.39
CA GLU A 191 -2.62 4.10 22.93
C GLU A 191 -1.54 3.26 22.22
N THR A 192 -0.69 2.53 22.94
CA THR A 192 0.39 1.74 22.33
C THR A 192 -0.12 0.66 21.39
N PRO A 193 -1.15 -0.15 21.74
CA PRO A 193 -1.68 -1.16 20.84
C PRO A 193 -2.13 -0.61 19.48
N ASP A 194 -2.86 0.51 19.53
CA ASP A 194 -3.35 1.23 18.36
C ASP A 194 -2.21 1.84 17.53
N ARG A 195 -1.20 2.46 18.18
CA ARG A 195 0.02 2.93 17.50
C ARG A 195 0.80 1.80 16.81
N VAL A 196 0.89 0.62 17.45
CA VAL A 196 1.56 -0.54 16.85
C VAL A 196 0.78 -1.07 15.65
N ALA A 197 -0.55 -1.09 15.71
CA ALA A 197 -1.40 -1.48 14.59
C ALA A 197 -1.18 -0.56 13.37
N ARG A 198 -1.23 0.77 13.56
CA ARG A 198 -0.90 1.74 12.49
C ARG A 198 0.53 1.60 11.97
N MET A 199 1.50 1.38 12.87
CA MET A 199 2.89 1.15 12.48
C MET A 199 3.02 -0.09 11.59
N TYR A 200 2.43 -1.23 11.99
CA TYR A 200 2.46 -2.47 11.21
C TYR A 200 1.71 -2.35 9.89
N ALA A 201 0.60 -1.60 9.84
CA ALA A 201 -0.08 -1.28 8.60
C ALA A 201 0.82 -0.54 7.60
N ASN A 202 1.72 0.32 8.09
CA ASN A 202 2.65 1.08 7.27
C ASN A 202 3.89 0.26 6.86
N ILE A 203 4.62 -0.32 7.81
CA ILE A 203 5.91 -0.99 7.52
C ILE A 203 5.75 -2.37 6.87
N PHE A 204 4.52 -2.87 6.76
CA PHE A 204 4.17 -4.14 6.09
C PHE A 204 3.20 -3.95 4.93
N ASP A 205 3.12 -2.74 4.36
CA ASP A 205 2.23 -2.40 3.25
C ASP A 205 2.45 -3.26 1.98
N SER A 206 3.63 -3.87 1.86
CA SER A 206 4.04 -4.65 0.69
C SER A 206 3.81 -6.16 0.85
N ILE A 207 3.25 -6.62 1.97
CA ILE A 207 2.87 -8.03 2.15
C ILE A 207 1.76 -8.41 1.17
N GLY A 208 1.99 -9.51 0.44
CA GLY A 208 1.06 -10.02 -0.57
C GLY A 208 1.18 -9.35 -1.94
N LEU A 209 2.17 -8.46 -2.12
CA LEU A 209 2.54 -7.93 -3.42
C LEU A 209 3.69 -8.75 -4.01
N GLU A 210 3.51 -9.17 -5.27
CA GLU A 210 4.54 -9.92 -5.99
C GLU A 210 5.47 -8.99 -6.78
N ASP A 211 4.88 -7.98 -7.42
CA ASP A 211 5.57 -7.14 -8.40
C ASP A 211 5.48 -5.65 -8.06
N PHE A 212 6.60 -4.95 -8.22
CA PHE A 212 6.63 -3.49 -8.15
C PHE A 212 6.00 -2.88 -9.40
N GLN A 213 4.98 -2.05 -9.23
CA GLN A 213 4.22 -1.44 -10.35
C GLN A 213 4.39 0.08 -10.46
N ASP A 214 4.90 0.75 -9.42
CA ASP A 214 5.10 2.21 -9.43
C ASP A 214 6.40 2.62 -10.14
N TYR A 215 6.49 2.34 -11.45
CA TYR A 215 7.62 2.74 -12.28
C TYR A 215 7.19 3.47 -13.55
N LYS A 216 8.13 4.24 -14.11
CA LYS A 216 8.00 4.85 -15.42
C LYS A 216 9.31 4.68 -16.17
N LEU A 217 9.21 4.18 -17.40
CA LEU A 217 10.33 4.02 -18.31
C LEU A 217 10.38 5.18 -19.29
N PHE A 218 11.59 5.49 -19.76
CA PHE A 218 11.85 6.51 -20.76
C PHE A 218 12.78 5.95 -21.84
N ASP A 219 12.53 6.36 -23.07
CA ASP A 219 13.43 6.10 -24.19
C ASP A 219 14.49 7.19 -24.24
N SER A 220 15.75 6.76 -24.27
CA SER A 220 16.94 7.60 -24.34
C SER A 220 17.84 7.04 -25.45
N PRO A 221 17.58 7.35 -26.73
CA PRO A 221 18.34 6.80 -27.86
C PRO A 221 19.85 7.10 -27.77
N GLU A 222 20.23 8.21 -27.12
CA GLU A 222 21.62 8.59 -26.85
C GLU A 222 22.34 7.68 -25.82
N SER A 223 21.61 6.75 -25.19
CA SER A 223 22.17 5.82 -24.19
C SER A 223 22.59 4.46 -24.77
N ASP A 224 22.52 4.28 -26.09
CA ASP A 224 23.11 3.09 -26.76
C ASP A 224 24.65 3.07 -26.65
N ASP A 225 25.29 4.22 -26.41
CA ASP A 225 26.64 4.30 -25.82
C ASP A 225 26.52 4.04 -24.30
N SER A 226 26.43 2.76 -23.95
CA SER A 226 25.97 2.24 -22.66
C SER A 226 26.77 2.74 -21.46
N LYS A 227 26.36 3.87 -20.89
CA LYS A 227 26.85 4.40 -19.60
C LYS A 227 26.19 3.64 -18.44
N THR A 228 26.98 3.33 -17.43
CA THR A 228 26.45 2.79 -16.17
C THR A 228 25.64 3.85 -15.44
N VAL A 229 24.40 3.53 -15.08
CA VAL A 229 23.57 4.38 -14.21
C VAL A 229 23.68 3.84 -12.80
N MET A 230 24.02 4.70 -11.85
CA MET A 230 24.18 4.33 -10.43
C MET A 230 23.37 5.25 -9.52
N VAL A 231 22.63 4.65 -8.59
CA VAL A 231 21.98 5.34 -7.48
C VAL A 231 22.50 4.73 -6.18
N LYS A 232 23.21 5.53 -5.38
CA LYS A 232 23.97 5.05 -4.23
C LYS A 232 23.41 5.59 -2.93
N GLY A 233 23.53 4.80 -1.87
CA GLY A 233 23.24 5.25 -0.52
C GLY A 233 21.75 5.50 -0.25
N ILE A 234 20.86 4.76 -0.91
CA ILE A 234 19.41 4.83 -0.70
C ILE A 234 19.11 4.32 0.71
N PRO A 235 18.68 5.17 1.65
CA PRO A 235 18.34 4.72 3.00
C PRO A 235 17.14 3.79 2.95
N PHE A 236 17.13 2.75 3.78
CA PHE A 236 15.99 1.87 3.92
C PHE A 236 15.83 1.38 5.35
N TYR A 237 14.61 0.95 5.69
CA TYR A 237 14.25 0.32 6.94
C TYR A 237 13.46 -0.96 6.66
N SER A 238 13.67 -1.99 7.45
CA SER A 238 12.94 -3.25 7.34
C SER A 238 12.88 -3.97 8.69
N MET A 239 12.17 -5.09 8.74
CA MET A 239 11.95 -5.90 9.93
C MET A 239 12.43 -7.33 9.67
N CYS A 240 13.34 -7.82 10.52
CA CYS A 240 13.88 -9.16 10.38
C CYS A 240 12.80 -10.19 10.68
N GLU A 241 12.53 -11.10 9.75
CA GLU A 241 11.46 -12.11 9.89
C GLU A 241 11.63 -13.03 11.12
N HIS A 242 12.86 -13.27 11.57
CA HIS A 242 13.14 -14.16 12.70
C HIS A 242 12.73 -13.60 14.07
N HIS A 243 12.70 -12.28 14.23
CA HIS A 243 12.50 -11.64 15.53
C HIS A 243 11.55 -10.44 15.49
N MET A 244 11.06 -10.08 14.30
CA MET A 244 10.29 -8.85 14.06
C MET A 244 10.98 -7.62 14.66
N MET A 245 12.32 -7.57 14.54
CA MET A 245 13.15 -6.46 15.02
C MET A 245 13.68 -5.65 13.85
N PRO A 246 13.81 -4.32 13.99
CA PRO A 246 14.29 -3.47 12.91
C PRO A 246 15.71 -3.82 12.47
N PHE A 247 15.94 -3.76 11.16
CA PHE A 247 17.25 -3.59 10.57
C PHE A 247 17.17 -2.46 9.53
N TRP A 248 18.24 -1.70 9.40
CA TRP A 248 18.25 -0.49 8.58
C TRP A 248 19.62 -0.26 8.00
N GLY A 249 19.69 0.50 6.92
CA GLY A 249 20.92 0.60 6.18
C GLY A 249 20.81 1.40 4.91
N LYS A 250 21.68 1.07 3.96
CA LYS A 250 21.72 1.68 2.64
C LYS A 250 21.76 0.63 1.55
N VAL A 251 20.95 0.87 0.52
CA VAL A 251 21.00 0.13 -0.75
C VAL A 251 21.70 0.99 -1.80
N SER A 252 22.57 0.38 -2.58
CA SER A 252 23.14 0.99 -3.79
C SER A 252 22.88 0.10 -4.97
N VAL A 253 22.35 0.67 -6.04
CA VAL A 253 21.96 -0.04 -7.26
C VAL A 253 22.69 0.57 -8.45
N ALA A 254 23.24 -0.27 -9.32
CA ALA A 254 23.72 0.12 -10.63
C ALA A 254 23.13 -0.77 -11.71
N TYR A 255 22.91 -0.21 -12.89
CA TYR A 255 22.52 -0.98 -14.07
C TYR A 255 23.13 -0.40 -15.33
N VAL A 256 23.30 -1.23 -16.36
CA VAL A 256 23.70 -0.80 -17.70
C VAL A 256 22.48 -0.88 -18.61
N PRO A 257 21.97 0.26 -19.13
CA PRO A 257 20.83 0.28 -20.03
C PRO A 257 21.01 -0.64 -21.24
N ASP A 258 19.90 -1.20 -21.73
CA ASP A 258 19.85 -1.89 -23.01
C ASP A 258 18.78 -1.26 -23.91
N ASN A 259 19.05 -1.18 -25.21
CA ASN A 259 18.15 -0.59 -26.22
C ASN A 259 17.59 0.80 -25.84
N GLY A 260 18.44 1.66 -25.30
CA GLY A 260 18.08 3.02 -24.91
C GLY A 260 17.07 3.16 -23.74
N LYS A 261 16.71 2.09 -23.01
CA LYS A 261 15.67 2.17 -21.95
C LYS A 261 16.24 2.53 -20.58
N ILE A 262 15.66 3.54 -19.95
CA ILE A 262 15.99 3.98 -18.59
C ILE A 262 14.76 4.06 -17.68
N ILE A 263 14.96 3.86 -16.38
CA ILE A 263 13.92 4.04 -15.35
C ILE A 263 14.02 5.44 -14.75
N GLY A 264 12.89 6.04 -14.39
CA GLY A 264 12.90 7.28 -13.60
C GLY A 264 13.68 7.09 -12.30
N LEU A 265 14.67 7.96 -12.03
CA LEU A 265 15.57 7.80 -10.87
C LEU A 265 14.83 7.71 -9.53
N SER A 266 13.71 8.43 -9.39
CA SER A 266 12.88 8.39 -8.18
C SER A 266 12.17 7.05 -7.94
N LYS A 267 12.17 6.14 -8.92
CA LYS A 267 11.50 4.83 -8.83
C LYS A 267 12.39 3.76 -8.19
N ILE A 268 13.71 3.91 -8.24
CA ILE A 268 14.64 2.98 -7.60
C ILE A 268 14.51 3.03 -6.06
N PRO A 269 14.47 4.21 -5.41
CA PRO A 269 14.16 4.27 -3.98
C PRO A 269 12.80 3.67 -3.61
N ARG A 270 11.76 3.94 -4.40
CA ARG A 270 10.43 3.35 -4.16
C ARG A 270 10.40 1.84 -4.31
N LEU A 271 11.21 1.29 -5.23
CA LEU A 271 11.41 -0.15 -5.33
C LEU A 271 12.12 -0.71 -4.09
N VAL A 272 13.11 0.02 -3.55
CA VAL A 272 13.79 -0.37 -2.30
C VAL A 272 12.80 -0.38 -1.12
N ASP A 273 11.93 0.62 -1.00
CA ASP A 273 10.86 0.65 0.01
C ASP A 273 9.91 -0.54 -0.18
N PHE A 274 9.43 -0.79 -1.40
CA PHE A 274 8.55 -1.92 -1.73
C PHE A 274 9.12 -3.29 -1.30
N VAL A 275 10.41 -3.54 -1.54
CA VAL A 275 11.01 -4.83 -1.15
C VAL A 275 11.33 -4.92 0.35
N SER A 276 11.40 -3.77 1.05
CA SER A 276 11.79 -3.71 2.46
C SER A 276 10.61 -3.57 3.42
N HIS A 277 9.44 -3.11 2.96
CA HIS A 277 8.20 -2.98 3.73
C HIS A 277 7.44 -4.31 3.89
N LYS A 278 8.15 -5.33 4.36
CA LYS A 278 7.66 -6.67 4.71
C LYS A 278 8.65 -7.33 5.66
N LEU A 279 8.24 -8.39 6.35
CA LEU A 279 9.19 -9.25 7.06
C LEU A 279 10.16 -9.86 6.04
N SER A 280 11.47 -9.71 6.28
CA SER A 280 12.47 -10.08 5.29
C SER A 280 13.83 -10.47 5.88
N LEU A 281 14.69 -10.96 5.00
CA LEU A 281 16.14 -11.17 5.18
C LEU A 281 16.90 -10.16 4.32
N GLN A 282 18.08 -9.73 4.74
CA GLN A 282 18.89 -8.78 3.97
C GLN A 282 19.32 -9.35 2.61
N GLU A 283 19.65 -10.65 2.58
CA GLU A 283 19.93 -11.42 1.39
C GLU A 283 18.74 -11.36 0.43
N LYS A 284 17.53 -11.54 0.96
CA LYS A 284 16.30 -11.48 0.18
C LYS A 284 16.02 -10.08 -0.36
N ILE A 285 16.24 -9.02 0.42
CA ILE A 285 16.13 -7.63 -0.10
C ILE A 285 17.09 -7.43 -1.28
N THR A 286 18.33 -7.89 -1.15
CA THR A 286 19.34 -7.77 -2.22
C THR A 286 18.88 -8.47 -3.50
N ASP A 287 18.35 -9.67 -3.36
CA ASP A 287 17.82 -10.49 -4.46
C ASP A 287 16.57 -9.86 -5.08
N ASP A 288 15.58 -9.48 -4.27
CA ASP A 288 14.31 -8.94 -4.72
C ASP A 288 14.50 -7.59 -5.47
N VAL A 289 15.40 -6.70 -5.02
CA VAL A 289 15.74 -5.47 -5.78
C VAL A 289 16.25 -5.82 -7.17
N LEU A 290 17.19 -6.76 -7.26
CA LEU A 290 17.82 -7.14 -8.52
C LEU A 290 16.79 -7.76 -9.47
N VAL A 291 15.99 -8.72 -8.99
CA VAL A 291 14.97 -9.41 -9.78
C VAL A 291 13.95 -8.42 -10.34
N GLN A 292 13.50 -7.46 -9.53
CA GLN A 292 12.56 -6.45 -9.98
C GLN A 292 13.19 -5.50 -11.02
N MET A 293 14.46 -5.12 -10.85
CA MET A 293 15.18 -4.32 -11.85
C MET A 293 15.31 -5.06 -13.18
N GLU A 294 15.66 -6.35 -13.18
CA GLU A 294 15.75 -7.15 -14.40
C GLU A 294 14.41 -7.31 -15.10
N ARG A 295 13.34 -7.59 -14.33
CA ARG A 295 11.98 -7.73 -14.85
C ARG A 295 11.48 -6.43 -15.49
N ILE A 296 11.78 -5.29 -14.88
CA ILE A 296 11.25 -3.98 -15.32
C ILE A 296 12.04 -3.41 -16.50
N LEU A 297 13.38 -3.49 -16.45
CA LEU A 297 14.24 -2.80 -17.39
C LEU A 297 14.82 -3.69 -18.50
N HIS A 298 14.93 -4.99 -18.27
CA HIS A 298 15.73 -5.90 -19.10
C HIS A 298 17.13 -5.32 -19.46
N PRO A 299 17.90 -4.85 -18.46
CA PRO A 299 19.19 -4.19 -18.72
C PRO A 299 20.25 -5.21 -19.15
N LYS A 300 21.39 -4.72 -19.67
CA LYS A 300 22.57 -5.58 -19.96
C LYS A 300 23.14 -6.23 -18.68
N GLY A 301 22.84 -5.65 -17.52
CA GLY A 301 23.15 -6.22 -16.22
C GLY A 301 22.78 -5.27 -15.07
N VAL A 302 22.66 -5.83 -13.87
CA VAL A 302 22.37 -5.11 -12.63
C VAL A 302 23.40 -5.45 -11.57
N ALA A 303 23.72 -4.49 -10.70
CA ALA A 303 24.52 -4.68 -9.51
C ALA A 303 23.81 -4.06 -8.30
N VAL A 304 23.74 -4.80 -7.19
CA VAL A 304 23.12 -4.36 -5.94
C VAL A 304 24.07 -4.61 -4.79
N ILE A 305 24.23 -3.62 -3.92
CA ILE A 305 24.85 -3.75 -2.59
C ILE A 305 23.85 -3.29 -1.55
N VAL A 306 23.72 -4.07 -0.49
CA VAL A 306 23.00 -3.67 0.72
C VAL A 306 23.95 -3.75 1.90
N ASP A 307 24.09 -2.64 2.61
CA ASP A 307 24.75 -2.57 3.91
C ASP A 307 23.71 -2.29 4.97
N ALA A 308 23.62 -3.11 6.02
CA ALA A 308 22.64 -2.89 7.09
C ALA A 308 23.16 -3.23 8.50
N ARG A 309 22.58 -2.58 9.49
CA ARG A 309 22.70 -2.84 10.93
C ARG A 309 21.41 -3.49 11.42
N HIS A 310 21.53 -4.41 12.39
CA HIS A 310 20.45 -5.31 12.76
C HIS A 310 20.17 -5.30 14.27
N MET A 311 19.01 -4.82 14.71
CA MET A 311 18.67 -4.83 16.15
C MET A 311 18.61 -6.24 16.74
N CYS A 312 18.32 -7.26 15.92
CA CYS A 312 18.33 -8.65 16.37
C CYS A 312 19.73 -9.13 16.84
N ILE A 313 20.80 -8.47 16.40
CA ILE A 313 22.20 -8.71 16.80
C ILE A 313 22.68 -7.67 17.81
N GLU A 314 22.27 -6.41 17.66
CA GLU A 314 22.78 -5.30 18.47
C GLU A 314 22.09 -5.16 19.83
N MET A 315 20.76 -5.28 19.86
CA MET A 315 19.96 -5.00 21.06
C MET A 315 19.88 -6.19 22.01
N ARG A 316 19.96 -7.42 21.47
CA ARG A 316 19.76 -8.66 22.24
C ARG A 316 20.76 -9.75 21.87
N GLY A 317 20.73 -10.85 22.61
CA GLY A 317 21.58 -12.01 22.35
C GLY A 317 23.06 -11.66 22.45
N VAL A 318 23.75 -11.70 21.31
CA VAL A 318 25.20 -11.45 21.19
C VAL A 318 25.62 -9.99 21.42
N LYS A 319 24.69 -9.03 21.31
CA LYS A 319 24.87 -7.60 21.62
C LYS A 319 26.10 -6.97 20.96
N LYS A 320 26.22 -7.07 19.63
CA LYS A 320 27.36 -6.54 18.87
C LYS A 320 27.02 -5.22 18.19
N THR A 321 27.12 -4.13 18.94
CA THR A 321 26.81 -2.78 18.47
C THR A 321 27.71 -2.36 17.31
N GLY A 322 27.11 -1.75 16.28
CA GLY A 322 27.85 -1.20 15.14
C GLY A 322 28.36 -2.23 14.13
N THR A 323 28.00 -3.51 14.27
CA THR A 323 28.28 -4.51 13.25
C THR A 323 27.44 -4.24 12.00
N VAL A 324 28.12 -4.14 10.86
CA VAL A 324 27.49 -3.96 9.54
C VAL A 324 27.55 -5.26 8.76
N THR A 325 26.41 -5.71 8.28
CA THR A 325 26.29 -6.84 7.37
C THR A 325 26.21 -6.30 5.95
N ARG A 326 27.04 -6.84 5.05
CA ARG A 326 27.03 -6.51 3.62
C ARG A 326 26.57 -7.71 2.80
N THR A 327 25.63 -7.49 1.88
CA THR A 327 25.20 -8.45 0.87
C THR A 327 25.34 -7.81 -0.51
N THR A 328 25.73 -8.59 -1.51
CA THR A 328 25.97 -8.11 -2.87
C THR A 328 25.46 -9.10 -3.89
N LYS A 329 24.88 -8.62 -4.99
CA LYS A 329 24.52 -9.45 -6.13
C LYS A 329 24.73 -8.74 -7.46
N PHE A 330 25.11 -9.52 -8.47
CA PHE A 330 25.47 -9.06 -9.80
C PHE A 330 24.82 -9.96 -10.84
N THR A 331 24.38 -9.40 -11.96
CA THR A 331 23.92 -10.14 -13.14
C THR A 331 24.40 -9.50 -14.43
N GLY A 332 24.28 -10.26 -15.53
CA GLY A 332 24.64 -9.81 -16.87
C GLY A 332 26.08 -9.32 -16.95
N ILE A 333 26.29 -8.16 -17.57
CA ILE A 333 27.62 -7.58 -17.79
C ILE A 333 28.41 -7.35 -16.49
N PHE A 334 27.75 -7.08 -15.35
CA PHE A 334 28.44 -6.94 -14.06
C PHE A 334 29.00 -8.26 -13.52
N GLN A 335 28.45 -9.40 -13.93
CA GLN A 335 28.98 -10.71 -13.55
C GLN A 335 30.15 -11.13 -14.44
N GLN A 336 30.14 -10.68 -15.70
CA GLN A 336 31.11 -11.05 -16.74
C GLN A 336 32.32 -10.11 -16.81
N ASN A 337 32.19 -8.87 -16.36
CA ASN A 337 33.23 -7.84 -16.43
C ASN A 337 33.74 -7.45 -15.03
N ASP A 338 34.95 -7.93 -14.70
CA ASP A 338 35.60 -7.69 -13.40
C ASP A 338 35.96 -6.22 -13.16
N GLU A 339 36.29 -5.47 -14.20
CA GLU A 339 36.63 -4.04 -14.11
C GLU A 339 35.40 -3.22 -13.73
N LEU A 340 34.28 -3.46 -14.42
CA LEU A 340 32.99 -2.82 -14.13
C LEU A 340 32.48 -3.16 -12.72
N ARG A 341 32.63 -4.42 -12.30
CA ARG A 341 32.28 -4.83 -10.93
C ARG A 341 33.16 -4.13 -9.89
N SER A 342 34.46 -4.01 -10.17
CA SER A 342 35.41 -3.34 -9.28
C SER A 342 35.14 -1.84 -9.18
N GLU A 343 34.81 -1.18 -10.31
CA GLU A 343 34.39 0.22 -10.34
C GLU A 343 33.21 0.45 -9.41
N PHE A 344 32.16 -0.38 -9.52
CA PHE A 344 30.98 -0.25 -8.68
C PHE A 344 31.28 -0.50 -7.19
N LEU A 345 31.97 -1.59 -6.85
CA LEU A 345 32.36 -1.93 -5.48
C LEU A 345 33.18 -0.82 -4.82
N ASN A 346 34.17 -0.28 -5.54
CA ASN A 346 35.05 0.78 -5.03
C ASN A 346 34.34 2.13 -4.90
N SER A 347 33.24 2.35 -5.64
CA SER A 347 32.44 3.56 -5.56
C SER A 347 31.59 3.68 -4.28
N ILE A 348 31.54 2.62 -3.46
CA ILE A 348 30.69 2.49 -2.27
C ILE A 348 31.56 2.16 -1.04
N GLN A 349 31.71 3.14 -0.14
CA GLN A 349 32.44 2.93 1.12
C GLN A 349 31.68 1.99 2.05
N VAL A 350 32.41 1.05 2.66
CA VAL A 350 31.86 0.14 3.69
C VAL A 350 31.62 0.92 4.98
N GLY A 351 30.44 0.77 5.58
CA GLY A 351 30.21 1.14 6.98
C GLY A 351 29.69 2.55 7.27
N GLN A 352 29.36 3.37 6.26
CA GLN A 352 28.60 4.61 6.50
C GLN A 352 27.11 4.31 6.60
N ILE A 353 26.65 3.76 7.73
CA ILE A 353 25.22 3.61 8.06
C ILE A 353 24.83 4.57 9.17
#